data_AF-A0A9E4TIU8-F1
#
_entry.id   AF-A0A9E4TIU8-F1
#
_cell.length_a   1.000
_cell.length_b   1.000
_cell.length_c   1.000
_cell.angle_alpha   90.00
_cell.angle_beta   90.00
_cell.angle_gamma   90.00
#
_symmetry.space_group_name_H-M   'P 1'
#
loop_
_entity.id
_entity.type
_entity.pdbx_description
1 polymer ?
#
loop_
_entity_poly.entity_id
_entity_poly.type
_entity_poly.pdbx_seq_one_letter_code
_entity_poly.pdbx_strand_id
1 'polypeptide(L)'
;MRFGRPHSERLALGAAFSLLLLAIAAFLLMRPSAQASEQPEFLLPWQHGQSWLTGAAGFHNANDAIDFFPPDTPLSIGIKCEGDPDWVLEVSSYYILSSAAGVVVQASDASVLIDHGGGWRSRHYHMTEFVVEVGDYVTAGQRLARPSTLGFCSSGPHNHFWIEGPSGETTADVTLSGIPATEIGTDTYYSATSNFEPVAGGASPPPAPTATPGGPLRGDANCDGGVNANDATTVLWIITGRTDPECGVVTADTDCDGLITVQDALNILRHVPALAVLPAAACPTPAPTPTMIPDDTPTPTAPGG
;
A
#
# COMPACT_ATOMS: atom_id res chain seq x y z
N MET A 1 1.76 85.20 -5.89
CA MET A 1 1.25 83.97 -6.57
C MET A 1 1.87 82.75 -5.89
N ARG A 2 1.06 81.96 -5.20
CA ARG A 2 1.31 80.54 -4.86
C ARG A 2 0.04 80.03 -4.17
N PHE A 3 -0.80 79.31 -4.92
CA PHE A 3 -1.93 78.55 -4.36
C PHE A 3 -1.58 77.06 -4.45
N GLY A 4 -1.68 76.38 -3.30
CA GLY A 4 -1.43 74.95 -3.17
C GLY A 4 -2.54 74.10 -3.79
N ARG A 5 -2.17 72.91 -4.28
CA ARG A 5 -3.11 71.89 -4.77
C ARG A 5 -3.58 70.98 -3.62
N PRO A 6 -4.85 70.51 -3.63
CA PRO A 6 -5.46 69.76 -2.53
C PRO A 6 -5.24 68.24 -2.58
N HIS A 7 -5.38 67.64 -1.40
CA HIS A 7 -5.10 66.25 -0.98
C HIS A 7 -6.08 65.15 -1.45
N SER A 8 -6.75 65.27 -2.60
CA SER A 8 -7.89 64.38 -2.93
C SER A 8 -7.52 62.99 -3.49
N GLU A 9 -6.28 62.71 -3.86
CA GLU A 9 -5.92 61.44 -4.54
C GLU A 9 -5.53 60.28 -3.61
N ARG A 10 -5.30 60.52 -2.32
CA ARG A 10 -4.84 59.48 -1.38
C ARG A 10 -5.95 58.66 -0.72
N LEU A 11 -7.21 59.12 -0.73
CA LEU A 11 -8.32 58.38 -0.12
C LEU A 11 -8.94 57.31 -1.03
N ALA A 12 -8.90 57.49 -2.35
CA ALA A 12 -9.55 56.56 -3.28
C ALA A 12 -8.81 55.21 -3.40
N LEU A 13 -7.49 55.19 -3.24
CA LEU A 13 -6.68 53.97 -3.32
C LEU A 13 -6.83 53.07 -2.09
N GLY A 14 -7.04 53.64 -0.90
CA GLY A 14 -7.20 52.88 0.35
C GLY A 14 -8.52 52.13 0.44
N ALA A 15 -9.62 52.70 -0.07
CA ALA A 15 -10.93 52.07 -0.05
C ALA A 15 -11.02 50.86 -1.01
N ALA A 16 -10.40 50.96 -2.19
CA ALA A 16 -10.36 49.86 -3.16
C ALA A 16 -9.50 48.68 -2.68
N PHE A 17 -8.39 48.96 -1.98
CA PHE A 17 -7.51 47.91 -1.42
C PHE A 17 -8.17 47.18 -0.24
N SER A 18 -8.92 47.90 0.61
CA SER A 18 -9.68 47.30 1.72
C SER A 18 -10.85 46.45 1.25
N LEU A 19 -11.56 46.84 0.19
CA LEU A 19 -12.63 46.03 -0.41
C LEU A 19 -12.10 44.76 -1.08
N LEU A 20 -10.92 44.83 -1.71
CA LEU A 20 -10.25 43.67 -2.31
C LEU A 20 -9.72 42.69 -1.25
N LEU A 21 -9.14 43.20 -0.15
CA LEU A 21 -8.71 42.37 0.99
C LEU A 21 -9.88 41.71 1.73
N LEU A 22 -11.02 42.40 1.88
CA LEU A 22 -12.25 41.81 2.45
C LEU A 22 -12.87 40.75 1.52
N ALA A 23 -12.81 40.95 0.20
CA ALA A 23 -13.29 39.95 -0.77
C ALA A 23 -12.40 38.70 -0.80
N ILE A 24 -11.07 38.85 -0.69
CA ILE A 24 -10.13 37.73 -0.60
C ILE A 24 -10.31 36.99 0.74
N ALA A 25 -10.48 37.70 1.85
CA ALA A 25 -10.77 37.09 3.15
C ALA A 25 -12.11 36.31 3.15
N ALA A 26 -13.15 36.84 2.48
CA ALA A 26 -14.42 36.12 2.32
C ALA A 26 -14.29 34.88 1.43
N PHE A 27 -13.44 34.94 0.39
CA PHE A 27 -13.17 33.80 -0.50
C PHE A 27 -12.30 32.72 0.18
N LEU A 28 -11.40 33.10 1.11
CA LEU A 28 -10.65 32.15 1.95
C LEU A 28 -11.49 31.52 3.07
N LEU A 29 -12.57 32.17 3.51
CA LEU A 29 -13.51 31.65 4.52
C LEU A 29 -14.68 30.84 3.92
N MET A 30 -14.89 30.89 2.60
CA MET A 30 -15.86 30.08 1.86
C MET A 30 -15.20 28.86 1.19
N ARG A 31 -14.11 28.32 1.76
CA ARG A 31 -13.70 26.96 1.38
C ARG A 31 -14.83 26.03 1.85
N PRO A 32 -15.52 25.30 0.95
CA PRO A 32 -16.39 24.23 1.42
C PRO A 32 -15.51 23.35 2.30
N SER A 33 -15.91 23.18 3.57
CA SER A 33 -15.37 22.11 4.39
C SER A 33 -15.47 20.85 3.53
N ALA A 34 -14.34 20.20 3.27
CA ALA A 34 -14.36 18.85 2.73
C ALA A 34 -15.25 18.06 3.70
N GLN A 35 -16.49 17.79 3.30
CA GLN A 35 -17.31 16.88 4.08
C GLN A 35 -16.54 15.58 4.07
N ALA A 36 -16.25 15.05 5.26
CA ALA A 36 -15.82 13.66 5.38
C ALA A 36 -16.82 12.84 4.56
N SER A 37 -16.31 12.10 3.57
CA SER A 37 -17.15 11.22 2.78
C SER A 37 -17.83 10.27 3.73
N GLU A 38 -19.15 10.16 3.63
CA GLU A 38 -19.90 9.15 4.36
C GLU A 38 -19.29 7.78 4.08
N GLN A 39 -19.18 6.96 5.12
CA GLN A 39 -18.59 5.63 5.02
C GLN A 39 -19.34 4.81 3.96
N PRO A 40 -18.65 4.14 3.03
CA PRO A 40 -19.28 3.17 2.14
C PRO A 40 -20.02 2.08 2.92
N GLU A 41 -21.11 1.58 2.34
CA GLU A 41 -21.74 0.35 2.82
C GLU A 41 -20.81 -0.82 2.50
N PHE A 42 -20.00 -1.22 3.48
CA PHE A 42 -19.11 -2.36 3.34
C PHE A 42 -19.87 -3.65 3.62
N LEU A 43 -19.69 -4.63 2.74
CA LEU A 43 -20.23 -5.98 2.87
C LEU A 43 -19.14 -6.97 3.27
N LEU A 44 -19.54 -8.06 3.90
CA LEU A 44 -18.65 -9.21 4.11
C LEU A 44 -18.12 -9.70 2.74
N PRO A 45 -16.80 -9.91 2.58
CA PRO A 45 -16.14 -10.03 1.28
C PRO A 45 -16.24 -11.40 0.62
N TRP A 46 -17.38 -12.08 0.78
CA TRP A 46 -17.64 -13.37 0.15
C TRP A 46 -19.10 -13.47 -0.29
N GLN A 47 -19.38 -14.49 -1.11
CA GLN A 47 -20.69 -14.66 -1.74
C GLN A 47 -21.80 -14.82 -0.71
N HIS A 48 -22.91 -14.11 -0.95
CA HIS A 48 -24.15 -14.20 -0.20
C HIS A 48 -24.52 -15.64 0.14
N GLY A 49 -24.89 -15.88 1.40
CA GLY A 49 -25.35 -17.17 1.88
C GLY A 49 -24.24 -18.19 2.16
N GLN A 50 -22.99 -17.91 1.78
CA GLN A 50 -21.84 -18.70 2.26
C GLN A 50 -21.46 -18.27 3.67
N SER A 51 -21.02 -19.23 4.48
CA SER A 51 -20.55 -19.01 5.85
C SER A 51 -19.04 -19.19 5.94
N TRP A 52 -18.34 -18.18 6.43
CA TRP A 52 -16.89 -18.20 6.62
C TRP A 52 -16.58 -18.08 8.11
N LEU A 53 -15.45 -18.63 8.53
CA LEU A 53 -15.00 -18.63 9.93
C LEU A 53 -14.12 -17.40 10.20
N THR A 54 -14.32 -16.73 11.32
CA THR A 54 -13.39 -15.68 11.80
C THR A 54 -12.23 -16.30 12.59
N GLY A 55 -11.03 -15.75 12.41
CA GLY A 55 -9.84 -16.23 13.11
C GLY A 55 -9.86 -16.03 14.63
N ALA A 56 -9.11 -16.87 15.34
CA ALA A 56 -8.92 -16.80 16.78
C ALA A 56 -8.17 -15.53 17.24
N ALA A 57 -7.43 -14.88 16.35
CA ALA A 57 -6.67 -13.67 16.65
C ALA A 57 -7.57 -12.43 16.87
N GLY A 58 -8.79 -12.43 16.33
CA GLY A 58 -9.66 -11.24 16.33
C GLY A 58 -9.00 -10.08 15.58
N PHE A 59 -9.17 -8.86 16.10
CA PHE A 59 -8.50 -7.68 15.57
C PHE A 59 -7.00 -7.72 15.84
N HIS A 60 -6.20 -7.59 14.78
CA HIS A 60 -4.75 -7.62 14.89
C HIS A 60 -4.06 -6.80 13.79
N ASN A 61 -2.76 -6.60 13.96
CA ASN A 61 -1.91 -5.76 13.10
C ASN A 61 -2.38 -4.29 13.06
N ALA A 62 -1.75 -3.50 12.18
CA ALA A 62 -2.21 -2.16 11.89
C ALA A 62 -3.59 -2.20 11.20
N ASN A 63 -4.46 -1.25 11.52
CA ASN A 63 -5.83 -1.10 11.01
C ASN A 63 -6.85 -2.15 11.49
N ASP A 64 -6.58 -2.83 12.62
CA ASP A 64 -7.51 -3.79 13.24
C ASP A 64 -8.01 -4.83 12.23
N ALA A 65 -7.09 -5.54 11.59
CA ALA A 65 -7.46 -6.53 10.58
C ALA A 65 -8.18 -7.73 11.20
N ILE A 66 -9.09 -8.33 10.43
CA ILE A 66 -9.83 -9.54 10.76
C ILE A 66 -9.49 -10.62 9.74
N ASP A 67 -9.20 -11.83 10.22
CA ASP A 67 -9.01 -12.99 9.33
C ASP A 67 -10.34 -13.69 9.06
N PHE A 68 -10.65 -13.87 7.78
CA PHE A 68 -11.79 -14.68 7.33
C PHE A 68 -11.31 -15.92 6.59
N PHE A 69 -11.67 -17.09 7.12
CA PHE A 69 -11.30 -18.40 6.61
C PHE A 69 -12.45 -18.97 5.75
N PRO A 70 -12.24 -19.23 4.45
CA PRO A 70 -13.22 -19.90 3.60
C PRO A 70 -13.52 -21.33 4.08
N PRO A 71 -14.67 -21.90 3.67
CA PRO A 71 -15.13 -23.23 4.13
C PRO A 71 -14.17 -24.39 3.87
N ASP A 72 -13.31 -24.27 2.85
CA ASP A 72 -12.35 -25.30 2.47
C ASP A 72 -10.97 -25.11 3.09
N THR A 73 -10.80 -24.12 3.98
CA THR A 73 -9.55 -23.95 4.72
C THR A 73 -9.32 -25.16 5.62
N PRO A 74 -8.21 -25.90 5.46
CA PRO A 74 -7.82 -26.86 6.47
C PRO A 74 -7.48 -26.08 7.74
N LEU A 75 -8.31 -26.21 8.78
CA LEU A 75 -8.06 -25.62 10.09
C LEU A 75 -6.95 -26.40 10.81
N SER A 76 -5.73 -26.29 10.28
CA SER A 76 -4.53 -26.80 10.91
C SER A 76 -4.06 -25.80 11.96
N ILE A 77 -3.66 -26.30 13.13
CA ILE A 77 -3.17 -25.48 14.25
C ILE A 77 -1.72 -25.00 14.07
N GLY A 78 -1.10 -25.27 12.91
CA GLY A 78 0.29 -24.90 12.63
C GLY A 78 0.36 -23.68 11.73
N ILE A 79 0.87 -22.56 12.24
CA ILE A 79 1.31 -21.43 11.41
C ILE A 79 2.54 -21.87 10.61
N LYS A 80 2.53 -21.61 9.30
CA LYS A 80 3.62 -21.88 8.37
C LYS A 80 3.97 -20.62 7.61
N CYS A 81 5.25 -20.34 7.47
CA CYS A 81 5.76 -19.16 6.78
C CYS A 81 6.27 -19.51 5.39
N GLU A 82 6.02 -18.63 4.42
CA GLU A 82 6.61 -18.75 3.09
C GLU A 82 8.13 -18.88 3.20
N GLY A 83 8.69 -19.94 2.61
CA GLY A 83 10.10 -20.30 2.70
C GLY A 83 10.45 -21.35 3.74
N ASP A 84 9.52 -21.72 4.64
CA ASP A 84 9.72 -22.86 5.54
C ASP A 84 9.80 -24.19 4.73
N PRO A 85 10.60 -25.18 5.16
CA PRO A 85 10.77 -26.44 4.42
C PRO A 85 9.48 -27.25 4.20
N ASP A 86 8.47 -27.04 5.04
CA ASP A 86 7.17 -27.70 4.98
C ASP A 86 6.02 -26.74 4.61
N TRP A 87 6.34 -25.51 4.20
CA TRP A 87 5.34 -24.62 3.63
C TRP A 87 4.97 -25.06 2.22
N VAL A 88 3.67 -25.00 1.93
CA VAL A 88 3.11 -25.28 0.61
C VAL A 88 2.14 -24.17 0.23
N LEU A 89 2.10 -23.88 -1.07
CA LEU A 89 1.07 -23.01 -1.64
C LEU A 89 -0.26 -23.76 -1.62
N GLU A 90 -1.16 -23.30 -0.77
CA GLU A 90 -2.56 -23.71 -0.77
C GLU A 90 -3.41 -22.55 -1.27
N VAL A 91 -4.43 -22.86 -2.06
CA VAL A 91 -5.33 -21.86 -2.66
C VAL A 91 -6.75 -22.34 -2.47
N SER A 92 -7.57 -21.53 -1.79
CA SER A 92 -8.99 -21.82 -1.59
C SER A 92 -9.73 -21.84 -2.92
N SER A 93 -10.67 -22.75 -3.11
CA SER A 93 -11.60 -22.81 -4.24
C SER A 93 -12.60 -21.65 -4.30
N TYR A 94 -12.68 -20.86 -3.23
CA TYR A 94 -13.55 -19.70 -3.11
C TYR A 94 -12.87 -18.42 -3.63
N TYR A 95 -13.68 -17.45 -4.02
CA TYR A 95 -13.23 -16.11 -4.37
C TYR A 95 -13.53 -15.12 -3.23
N ILE A 96 -12.63 -14.16 -3.10
CA ILE A 96 -12.92 -12.91 -2.39
C ILE A 96 -13.67 -11.97 -3.33
N LEU A 97 -14.71 -11.36 -2.79
CA LEU A 97 -15.53 -10.37 -3.47
C LEU A 97 -15.26 -8.99 -2.90
N SER A 98 -15.37 -7.97 -3.75
CA SER A 98 -15.29 -6.58 -3.32
C SER A 98 -16.36 -6.28 -2.28
N SER A 99 -15.95 -5.71 -1.14
CA SER A 99 -16.86 -5.32 -0.05
C SER A 99 -17.73 -4.11 -0.40
N ALA A 100 -17.23 -3.22 -1.24
CA ALA A 100 -17.93 -2.05 -1.74
C ALA A 100 -17.43 -1.71 -3.15
N ALA A 101 -18.07 -0.76 -3.83
CA ALA A 101 -17.60 -0.33 -5.14
C ALA A 101 -16.36 0.58 -5.01
N GLY A 102 -15.42 0.50 -5.95
CA GLY A 102 -14.18 1.28 -5.89
C GLY A 102 -13.24 0.99 -7.05
N VAL A 103 -12.08 1.64 -7.04
CA VAL A 103 -11.00 1.42 -8.01
C VAL A 103 -9.92 0.56 -7.38
N VAL A 104 -9.50 -0.50 -8.07
CA VAL A 104 -8.38 -1.34 -7.66
C VAL A 104 -7.11 -0.52 -7.78
N VAL A 105 -6.38 -0.35 -6.68
CA VAL A 105 -5.12 0.40 -6.63
C VAL A 105 -3.91 -0.50 -6.34
N GLN A 106 -4.15 -1.76 -5.96
CA GLN A 106 -3.13 -2.81 -5.89
C GLN A 106 -3.79 -4.16 -6.23
N ALA A 107 -3.09 -4.99 -7.01
CA ALA A 107 -3.45 -6.37 -7.32
C ALA A 107 -2.15 -7.18 -7.51
N SER A 108 -1.35 -7.25 -6.46
CA SER A 108 -0.01 -7.83 -6.46
C SER A 108 0.39 -8.21 -5.03
N ASP A 109 1.43 -9.02 -4.87
CA ASP A 109 2.09 -9.26 -3.58
C ASP A 109 1.14 -9.83 -2.54
N ALA A 110 0.40 -10.83 -2.97
CA ALA A 110 -0.68 -11.43 -2.22
C ALA A 110 -1.72 -10.45 -1.68
N SER A 111 -1.90 -9.30 -2.33
CA SER A 111 -2.82 -8.26 -1.88
C SER A 111 -3.68 -7.66 -2.99
N VAL A 112 -4.93 -7.37 -2.63
CA VAL A 112 -5.79 -6.44 -3.37
C VAL A 112 -6.13 -5.26 -2.47
N LEU A 113 -5.86 -4.04 -2.93
CA LEU A 113 -6.28 -2.79 -2.26
C LEU A 113 -7.27 -2.07 -3.17
N ILE A 114 -8.40 -1.64 -2.62
CA ILE A 114 -9.45 -0.91 -3.33
C ILE A 114 -9.62 0.47 -2.70
N ASP A 115 -9.61 1.51 -3.53
CA ASP A 115 -9.99 2.88 -3.15
C ASP A 115 -11.48 3.09 -3.45
N HIS A 116 -12.27 3.29 -2.41
CA HIS A 116 -13.72 3.46 -2.51
C HIS A 116 -14.14 4.92 -2.76
N GLY A 117 -13.17 5.82 -2.88
CA GLY A 117 -13.40 7.26 -2.88
C GLY A 117 -13.49 7.83 -1.47
N GLY A 118 -13.32 9.14 -1.36
CA GLY A 118 -13.52 9.84 -0.08
C GLY A 118 -12.51 9.49 1.01
N GLY A 119 -11.38 8.88 0.64
CA GLY A 119 -10.33 8.43 1.55
C GLY A 119 -10.59 7.08 2.22
N TRP A 120 -11.65 6.36 1.83
CA TRP A 120 -11.92 5.01 2.31
C TRP A 120 -11.25 3.95 1.45
N ARG A 121 -10.62 2.96 2.09
CA ARG A 121 -9.98 1.84 1.39
C ARG A 121 -10.24 0.52 2.10
N SER A 122 -10.32 -0.57 1.34
CA SER A 122 -10.30 -1.94 1.87
C SER A 122 -9.12 -2.72 1.31
N ARG A 123 -8.47 -3.52 2.16
CA ARG A 123 -7.42 -4.45 1.77
C ARG A 123 -7.85 -5.89 2.00
N HIS A 124 -7.49 -6.73 1.04
CA HIS A 124 -7.56 -8.17 1.11
C HIS A 124 -6.14 -8.72 0.99
N TYR A 125 -5.66 -9.46 1.98
CA TYR A 125 -4.31 -10.00 2.02
C TYR A 125 -4.30 -11.54 2.15
N HIS A 126 -3.18 -12.16 1.77
CA HIS A 126 -3.04 -13.58 1.46
C HIS A 126 -3.74 -14.03 0.18
N MET A 127 -3.72 -13.19 -0.85
CA MET A 127 -4.39 -13.42 -2.12
C MET A 127 -3.49 -14.08 -3.16
N THR A 128 -4.09 -14.77 -4.13
CA THR A 128 -3.42 -15.20 -5.37
C THR A 128 -4.46 -15.33 -6.48
N GLU A 129 -4.04 -15.66 -7.70
CA GLU A 129 -4.95 -15.83 -8.84
C GLU A 129 -5.90 -14.62 -8.99
N PHE A 130 -5.30 -13.42 -9.05
CA PHE A 130 -6.02 -12.17 -9.24
C PHE A 130 -6.84 -12.21 -10.54
N VAL A 131 -8.09 -11.74 -10.48
CA VAL A 131 -9.00 -11.60 -11.62
C VAL A 131 -9.36 -10.15 -11.90
N VAL A 132 -8.62 -9.23 -11.28
CA VAL A 132 -8.67 -7.77 -11.45
C VAL A 132 -7.26 -7.22 -11.63
N GLU A 133 -7.16 -6.07 -12.26
CA GLU A 133 -5.92 -5.33 -12.47
C GLU A 133 -5.98 -3.94 -11.84
N VAL A 134 -4.82 -3.33 -11.58
CA VAL A 134 -4.75 -1.94 -11.11
C VAL A 134 -5.41 -1.01 -12.11
N GLY A 135 -6.29 -0.13 -11.63
CA GLY A 135 -7.10 0.77 -12.44
C GLY A 135 -8.49 0.24 -12.76
N ASP A 136 -8.77 -1.06 -12.52
CA ASP A 136 -10.12 -1.60 -12.70
C ASP A 136 -11.10 -0.95 -11.72
N TYR A 137 -12.27 -0.62 -12.25
CA TYR A 137 -13.41 -0.29 -11.40
C TYR A 137 -14.16 -1.58 -11.05
N VAL A 138 -14.39 -1.79 -9.76
CA VAL A 138 -15.13 -2.92 -9.22
C VAL A 138 -16.41 -2.45 -8.55
N THR A 139 -17.49 -3.22 -8.68
CA THR A 139 -18.68 -3.07 -7.82
C THR A 139 -18.59 -4.00 -6.62
N ALA A 140 -19.35 -3.72 -5.56
CA ALA A 140 -19.60 -4.72 -4.52
C ALA A 140 -20.01 -6.05 -5.15
N GLY A 141 -19.43 -7.15 -4.67
CA GLY A 141 -19.69 -8.51 -5.17
C GLY A 141 -18.83 -8.94 -6.33
N GLN A 142 -18.09 -8.05 -6.98
CA GLN A 142 -17.17 -8.45 -8.05
C GLN A 142 -16.01 -9.27 -7.48
N ARG A 143 -15.67 -10.38 -8.13
CA ARG A 143 -14.52 -11.21 -7.76
C ARG A 143 -13.23 -10.43 -7.89
N LEU A 144 -12.34 -10.61 -6.91
CA LEU A 144 -11.04 -9.95 -6.87
C LEU A 144 -9.88 -10.94 -7.07
N ALA A 145 -9.84 -11.96 -6.24
CA ALA A 145 -8.75 -12.94 -6.16
C ALA A 145 -9.20 -14.15 -5.33
N ARG A 146 -8.31 -15.13 -5.15
CA ARG A 146 -8.53 -16.31 -4.32
C ARG A 146 -7.66 -16.26 -3.05
N PRO A 147 -8.21 -16.58 -1.86
CA PRO A 147 -7.42 -16.75 -0.63
C PRO A 147 -6.37 -17.84 -0.78
N SER A 148 -5.22 -17.65 -0.14
CA SER A 148 -4.07 -18.54 -0.26
C SER A 148 -3.16 -18.50 0.97
N THR A 149 -2.07 -19.27 0.95
CA THR A 149 -0.99 -19.20 1.95
C THR A 149 0.16 -18.26 1.56
N LEU A 150 0.06 -17.51 0.47
CA LEU A 150 1.09 -16.54 0.03
C LEU A 150 1.16 -15.30 0.91
N GLY A 151 2.31 -14.64 0.90
CA GLY A 151 2.45 -13.26 1.39
C GLY A 151 3.02 -13.16 2.79
N PHE A 152 2.86 -14.17 3.65
CA PHE A 152 3.61 -14.27 4.91
C PHE A 152 3.36 -15.63 5.60
N CYS A 153 3.47 -15.65 6.92
CA CYS A 153 3.02 -16.73 7.79
C CYS A 153 1.50 -16.80 7.87
N SER A 154 0.95 -18.00 7.73
CA SER A 154 -0.48 -18.27 7.80
C SER A 154 -0.75 -19.67 8.36
N SER A 155 -1.91 -19.87 9.00
CA SER A 155 -2.41 -21.20 9.39
C SER A 155 -3.15 -21.94 8.27
N GLY A 156 -3.41 -21.27 7.14
CA GLY A 156 -4.10 -21.81 5.97
C GLY A 156 -4.65 -20.70 5.05
N PRO A 157 -5.20 -21.04 3.88
CA PRO A 157 -5.79 -20.04 2.97
C PRO A 157 -6.84 -19.18 3.66
N HIS A 158 -6.63 -17.87 3.76
CA HIS A 158 -7.60 -16.97 4.38
C HIS A 158 -7.52 -15.56 3.77
N ASN A 159 -8.46 -14.70 4.15
CA ASN A 159 -8.42 -13.28 3.83
C ASN A 159 -8.11 -12.49 5.10
N HIS A 160 -6.90 -11.97 5.18
CA HIS A 160 -6.52 -10.99 6.18
C HIS A 160 -7.02 -9.61 5.71
N PHE A 161 -8.14 -9.19 6.30
CA PHE A 161 -8.96 -8.09 5.80
C PHE A 161 -8.90 -6.89 6.71
N TRP A 162 -8.76 -5.70 6.14
CA TRP A 162 -8.95 -4.47 6.90
C TRP A 162 -9.55 -3.35 6.05
N ILE A 163 -10.12 -2.36 6.76
CA ILE A 163 -10.57 -1.09 6.20
C ILE A 163 -9.85 0.06 6.89
N GLU A 164 -9.51 1.10 6.12
CA GLU A 164 -9.04 2.38 6.66
C GLU A 164 -9.91 3.53 6.13
N GLY A 165 -10.13 4.54 6.97
CA GLY A 165 -10.89 5.74 6.66
C GLY A 165 -10.05 7.02 6.60
N PRO A 166 -10.64 8.13 6.10
CA PRO A 166 -9.95 9.40 5.85
C PRO A 166 -9.46 10.11 7.12
N SER A 167 -9.97 9.78 8.30
CA SER A 167 -9.65 10.42 9.58
C SER A 167 -8.86 9.51 10.52
N GLY A 168 -8.39 8.36 10.02
CA GLY A 168 -7.69 7.34 10.80
C GLY A 168 -8.62 6.27 11.38
N GLU A 169 -9.86 6.17 10.89
CA GLU A 169 -10.77 5.06 11.20
C GLU A 169 -10.14 3.74 10.76
N THR A 170 -10.31 2.69 11.56
CA THR A 170 -9.87 1.33 11.25
C THR A 170 -11.06 0.41 11.01
N THR A 171 -10.80 -0.89 10.81
CA THR A 171 -11.87 -1.88 10.70
C THR A 171 -12.77 -1.89 11.93
N ALA A 172 -12.28 -1.56 13.13
CA ALA A 172 -13.08 -1.55 14.35
C ALA A 172 -14.16 -0.44 14.34
N ASP A 173 -13.97 0.61 13.55
CA ASP A 173 -14.88 1.77 13.48
C ASP A 173 -15.99 1.61 12.42
N VAL A 174 -15.95 0.54 11.62
CA VAL A 174 -16.90 0.34 10.51
C VAL A 174 -17.97 -0.71 10.82
N THR A 175 -18.96 -0.74 9.93
CA THR A 175 -20.00 -1.77 9.88
C THR A 175 -19.80 -2.63 8.63
N LEU A 176 -19.82 -3.95 8.78
CA LEU A 176 -19.75 -4.94 7.69
C LEU A 176 -21.08 -5.67 7.56
N SER A 177 -21.75 -5.56 6.41
CA SER A 177 -23.06 -6.18 6.17
C SER A 177 -24.10 -5.86 7.25
N GLY A 178 -24.07 -4.63 7.78
CA GLY A 178 -24.95 -4.18 8.86
C GLY A 178 -24.54 -4.62 10.28
N ILE A 179 -23.42 -5.32 10.43
CA ILE A 179 -22.86 -5.76 11.72
C ILE A 179 -21.73 -4.80 12.10
N PRO A 180 -21.78 -4.11 13.26
CA PRO A 180 -20.62 -3.37 13.74
C PRO A 180 -19.42 -4.32 13.82
N ALA A 181 -18.27 -3.95 13.27
CA ALA A 181 -17.14 -4.87 13.20
C ALA A 181 -16.69 -5.34 14.59
N THR A 182 -16.87 -4.52 15.62
CA THR A 182 -16.64 -4.88 17.03
C THR A 182 -17.54 -5.99 17.57
N GLU A 183 -18.64 -6.30 16.88
CA GLU A 183 -19.54 -7.42 17.18
C GLU A 183 -19.23 -8.67 16.35
N ILE A 184 -18.24 -8.61 15.45
CA ILE A 184 -17.69 -9.78 14.77
C ILE A 184 -16.75 -10.50 15.73
N GLY A 185 -17.25 -11.56 16.35
CA GLY A 185 -16.52 -12.39 17.31
C GLY A 185 -15.42 -13.23 16.64
N THR A 186 -14.56 -13.80 17.45
CA THR A 186 -13.52 -14.76 17.05
C THR A 186 -14.07 -16.18 16.98
N ASP A 187 -13.44 -17.06 16.19
CA ASP A 187 -13.81 -18.47 16.05
C ASP A 187 -15.32 -18.69 15.77
N THR A 188 -15.92 -17.76 15.04
CA THR A 188 -17.36 -17.71 14.82
C THR A 188 -17.67 -17.70 13.32
N TYR A 189 -18.71 -18.44 12.94
CA TYR A 189 -19.16 -18.45 11.55
C TYR A 189 -20.10 -17.28 11.28
N TYR A 190 -19.80 -16.53 10.22
CA TYR A 190 -20.64 -15.46 9.71
C TYR A 190 -21.09 -15.79 8.29
N SER A 191 -22.36 -15.60 8.00
CA SER A 191 -22.90 -15.71 6.64
C SER A 191 -22.92 -14.34 5.98
N ALA A 192 -22.36 -14.22 4.78
CA ALA A 192 -22.46 -12.97 4.04
C ALA A 192 -23.91 -12.71 3.65
N THR A 193 -24.33 -11.47 3.81
CA THR A 193 -25.62 -10.97 3.34
C THR A 193 -25.37 -9.92 2.27
N SER A 194 -26.29 -9.86 1.30
CA SER A 194 -26.33 -8.88 0.22
C SER A 194 -25.13 -8.79 -0.74
N ASN A 195 -24.03 -9.52 -0.54
CA ASN A 195 -22.88 -9.49 -1.43
C ASN A 195 -23.00 -10.55 -2.55
N PHE A 196 -23.53 -10.15 -3.71
CA PHE A 196 -23.78 -11.06 -4.82
C PHE A 196 -22.76 -10.88 -5.94
N GLU A 197 -22.16 -11.98 -6.40
CA GLU A 197 -21.44 -11.97 -7.66
C GLU A 197 -22.31 -11.42 -8.80
N PRO A 198 -21.79 -10.50 -9.63
CA PRO A 198 -22.51 -9.98 -10.78
C PRO A 198 -22.91 -11.13 -11.71
N VAL A 199 -24.21 -11.24 -11.98
CA VAL A 199 -24.71 -12.20 -12.97
C VAL A 199 -24.22 -11.74 -14.36
N ALA A 200 -23.63 -12.64 -15.13
CA ALA A 200 -23.24 -12.37 -16.52
C ALA A 200 -24.46 -11.87 -17.32
N GLY A 201 -24.45 -10.57 -17.69
CA GLY A 201 -25.55 -9.89 -18.40
C GLY A 201 -26.39 -8.90 -17.57
N GLY A 202 -26.02 -8.63 -16.31
CA GLY A 202 -26.61 -7.57 -15.48
C GLY A 202 -26.24 -6.15 -15.95
N ALA A 203 -27.09 -5.18 -15.61
CA ALA A 203 -27.00 -3.78 -16.04
C ALA A 203 -25.61 -3.15 -15.78
N SER A 204 -25.25 -2.20 -16.67
CA SER A 204 -24.01 -1.42 -16.57
C SER A 204 -23.84 -0.85 -15.16
N PRO A 205 -22.65 -0.97 -14.55
CA PRO A 205 -22.42 -0.53 -13.19
C PRO A 205 -22.69 0.99 -13.04
N PRO A 206 -23.05 1.46 -11.84
CA PRO A 206 -23.12 2.89 -11.55
C PRO A 206 -21.81 3.59 -11.93
N PRO A 207 -21.84 4.88 -12.30
CA PRO A 207 -20.62 5.61 -12.58
C PRO A 207 -19.68 5.52 -11.38
N ALA A 208 -18.41 5.20 -11.66
CA ALA A 208 -17.39 5.08 -10.65
C ALA A 208 -17.37 6.34 -9.77
N PRO A 209 -17.26 6.21 -8.42
CA PRO A 209 -16.85 7.35 -7.60
C PRO A 209 -15.59 7.93 -8.25
N THR A 210 -15.54 9.26 -8.33
CA THR A 210 -14.34 9.96 -8.76
C THR A 210 -13.21 9.45 -7.88
N ALA A 211 -12.24 8.72 -8.46
CA ALA A 211 -11.10 8.22 -7.73
C ALA A 211 -10.53 9.38 -6.91
N THR A 212 -10.32 9.14 -5.61
CA THR A 212 -9.53 10.06 -4.80
C THR A 212 -8.23 10.28 -5.59
N PRO A 213 -7.83 11.53 -5.92
CA PRO A 213 -6.58 11.76 -6.63
C PRO A 213 -5.50 10.96 -5.91
N GLY A 214 -4.93 9.98 -6.62
CA GLY A 214 -4.08 8.96 -6.02
C GLY A 214 -3.04 9.66 -5.16
N GLY A 215 -3.14 9.46 -3.85
CA GLY A 215 -2.01 9.72 -2.99
C GLY A 215 -0.80 8.94 -3.53
N PRO A 216 0.43 9.40 -3.26
CA PRO A 216 1.63 8.78 -3.79
C PRO A 216 1.60 7.24 -3.60
N LEU A 217 1.83 6.48 -4.67
CA LEU A 217 1.79 5.01 -4.63
C LEU A 217 2.90 4.50 -3.70
N ARG A 218 2.58 3.67 -2.70
CA ARG A 218 3.61 3.10 -1.82
C ARG A 218 4.58 2.26 -2.66
N GLY A 219 5.87 2.50 -2.49
CA GLY A 219 6.94 1.92 -3.32
C GLY A 219 7.30 2.73 -4.58
N ASP A 220 6.51 3.74 -4.97
CA ASP A 220 6.85 4.70 -6.05
C ASP A 220 7.70 5.83 -5.45
N ALA A 221 8.94 5.48 -5.08
CA ALA A 221 9.86 6.37 -4.38
C ALA A 221 10.33 7.53 -5.27
N ASN A 222 10.28 7.38 -6.59
CA ASN A 222 10.65 8.43 -7.54
C ASN A 222 9.46 9.22 -8.10
N CYS A 223 8.23 8.80 -7.79
CA CYS A 223 6.96 9.41 -8.17
C CYS A 223 6.71 9.46 -9.68
N ASP A 224 7.20 8.46 -10.39
CA ASP A 224 6.99 8.31 -11.83
C ASP A 224 5.64 7.65 -12.17
N GLY A 225 4.87 7.26 -11.15
CA GLY A 225 3.59 6.61 -11.27
C GLY A 225 3.68 5.09 -11.43
N GLY A 226 4.88 4.51 -11.29
CA GLY A 226 5.13 3.08 -11.29
C GLY A 226 5.97 2.64 -10.09
N VAL A 227 5.97 1.32 -9.81
CA VAL A 227 6.84 0.71 -8.79
C VAL A 227 7.80 -0.24 -9.49
N ASN A 228 9.08 0.12 -9.54
CA ASN A 228 10.11 -0.57 -10.31
C ASN A 228 11.51 -0.43 -9.68
N ALA A 229 12.55 -0.95 -10.34
CA ALA A 229 13.92 -0.94 -9.79
C ALA A 229 14.52 0.47 -9.64
N ASN A 230 13.99 1.47 -10.36
CA ASN A 230 14.40 2.86 -10.19
C ASN A 230 13.92 3.42 -8.85
N ASP A 231 12.80 2.92 -8.32
CA ASP A 231 12.30 3.31 -6.99
C ASP A 231 13.20 2.77 -5.89
N ALA A 232 13.61 1.51 -5.99
CA ALA A 232 14.58 0.95 -5.04
C ALA A 232 15.91 1.71 -5.07
N THR A 233 16.35 2.14 -6.25
CA THR A 233 17.53 2.99 -6.40
C THR A 233 17.32 4.35 -5.72
N THR A 234 16.11 4.89 -5.80
CA THR A 234 15.72 6.15 -5.16
C THR A 234 15.71 6.02 -3.64
N VAL A 235 15.19 4.93 -3.08
CA VAL A 235 15.30 4.61 -1.65
C VAL A 235 16.77 4.60 -1.20
N LEU A 236 17.65 3.95 -1.96
CA LEU A 236 19.09 3.93 -1.63
C LEU A 236 19.72 5.34 -1.69
N TRP A 237 19.30 6.18 -2.63
CA TRP A 237 19.74 7.58 -2.67
C TRP A 237 19.28 8.37 -1.45
N ILE A 238 18.03 8.19 -1.02
CA ILE A 238 17.49 8.81 0.20
C ILE A 238 18.31 8.42 1.42
N ILE A 239 18.65 7.12 1.59
CA ILE A 239 19.48 6.63 2.70
C ILE A 239 20.87 7.28 2.71
N THR A 240 21.44 7.55 1.53
CA THR A 240 22.75 8.20 1.40
C THR A 240 22.73 9.72 1.48
N GLY A 241 21.56 10.33 1.73
CA GLY A 241 21.41 11.78 1.88
C GLY A 241 21.43 12.55 0.55
N ARG A 242 21.13 11.89 -0.58
CA ARG A 242 20.83 12.56 -1.86
C ARG A 242 19.32 12.80 -1.95
N THR A 243 18.90 14.03 -2.21
CA THR A 243 17.47 14.41 -2.23
C THR A 243 17.04 15.04 -3.55
N ASP A 244 16.05 14.43 -4.22
CA ASP A 244 14.84 15.02 -4.87
C ASP A 244 13.96 13.86 -5.44
N PRO A 245 12.60 13.93 -5.58
CA PRO A 245 11.64 15.02 -5.36
C PRO A 245 10.64 14.84 -4.18
N GLU A 246 9.86 15.90 -3.92
CA GLU A 246 8.86 16.18 -2.84
C GLU A 246 7.90 15.06 -2.39
N CYS A 247 7.93 13.89 -3.00
CA CYS A 247 6.98 12.80 -2.82
C CYS A 247 7.64 11.48 -2.39
N GLY A 248 8.98 11.41 -2.40
CA GLY A 248 9.72 10.16 -2.18
C GLY A 248 9.85 9.67 -0.74
N VAL A 249 9.65 10.50 0.29
CA VAL A 249 9.80 10.02 1.70
C VAL A 249 8.58 9.26 2.22
N VAL A 250 7.39 9.55 1.71
CA VAL A 250 6.14 8.90 2.16
C VAL A 250 5.91 7.57 1.44
N THR A 251 6.40 7.44 0.20
CA THR A 251 6.29 6.22 -0.61
C THR A 251 7.48 5.29 -0.45
N ALA A 252 8.66 5.82 -0.09
CA ALA A 252 9.86 5.02 0.14
C ALA A 252 9.79 4.17 1.40
N ASP A 253 9.04 4.57 2.43
CA ASP A 253 8.77 3.72 3.58
C ASP A 253 7.71 2.69 3.16
N THR A 254 8.13 1.47 2.84
CA THR A 254 7.26 0.43 2.29
C THR A 254 6.66 -0.47 3.36
N ASP A 255 7.28 -0.54 4.54
CA ASP A 255 6.82 -1.34 5.68
C ASP A 255 6.15 -0.51 6.79
N CYS A 256 6.05 0.80 6.60
CA CYS A 256 5.39 1.78 7.47
C CYS A 256 6.01 1.91 8.85
N ASP A 257 7.28 1.58 9.03
CA ASP A 257 7.95 1.64 10.33
C ASP A 257 8.39 3.06 10.71
N GLY A 258 8.20 4.02 9.79
CA GLY A 258 8.55 5.44 9.96
C GLY A 258 10.03 5.73 9.68
N LEU A 259 10.79 4.75 9.21
CA LEU A 259 12.17 4.85 8.76
C LEU A 259 12.26 4.55 7.27
N ILE A 260 13.31 5.06 6.63
CA ILE A 260 13.62 4.73 5.24
C ILE A 260 14.94 3.96 5.26
N THR A 261 14.87 2.67 4.96
CA THR A 261 15.97 1.72 5.15
C THR A 261 16.22 0.89 3.91
N VAL A 262 17.29 0.08 3.94
CA VAL A 262 17.58 -0.87 2.85
C VAL A 262 16.49 -1.94 2.74
N GLN A 263 15.75 -2.19 3.83
CA GLN A 263 14.62 -3.11 3.82
C GLN A 263 13.54 -2.64 2.84
N ASP A 264 13.33 -1.33 2.74
CA ASP A 264 12.35 -0.77 1.82
C ASP A 264 12.74 -0.91 0.35
N ALA A 265 14.02 -0.67 0.05
CA ALA A 265 14.56 -0.90 -1.28
C ALA A 265 14.43 -2.38 -1.69
N LEU A 266 14.62 -3.29 -0.73
CA LEU A 266 14.47 -4.72 -0.95
C LEU A 266 13.01 -5.12 -1.18
N ASN A 267 12.07 -4.52 -0.46
CA ASN A 267 10.64 -4.73 -0.65
C ASN A 267 10.23 -4.34 -2.07
N ILE A 268 10.68 -3.19 -2.58
CA ILE A 268 10.45 -2.77 -3.97
C ILE A 268 11.07 -3.79 -4.96
N LEU A 269 12.34 -4.16 -4.80
CA LEU A 269 13.05 -5.04 -5.75
C LEU A 269 12.46 -6.45 -5.82
N ARG A 270 11.90 -6.96 -4.72
CA ARG A 270 11.23 -8.26 -4.71
C ARG A 270 9.99 -8.29 -5.61
N HIS A 271 9.46 -7.12 -5.97
CA HIS A 271 8.15 -6.94 -6.59
C HIS A 271 8.27 -6.40 -8.04
N VAL A 272 9.50 -6.26 -8.58
CA VAL A 272 9.74 -5.87 -9.98
C VAL A 272 9.69 -7.10 -10.90
N PRO A 273 8.71 -7.22 -11.80
CA PRO A 273 8.65 -8.33 -12.74
C PRO A 273 9.85 -8.22 -13.70
N ALA A 274 10.73 -9.22 -13.63
CA ALA A 274 12.01 -9.33 -14.34
C ALA A 274 13.21 -8.56 -13.74
N LEU A 275 13.67 -8.98 -12.56
CA LEU A 275 15.12 -9.05 -12.32
C LEU A 275 15.70 -10.17 -13.19
N ALA A 276 15.86 -9.92 -14.49
CA ALA A 276 16.69 -10.77 -15.32
C ALA A 276 18.14 -10.65 -14.80
N VAL A 277 18.54 -11.60 -13.94
CA VAL A 277 19.94 -11.75 -13.56
C VAL A 277 20.69 -12.17 -14.81
N LEU A 278 21.17 -11.19 -15.58
CA LEU A 278 22.24 -11.44 -16.52
C LEU A 278 23.45 -11.87 -15.69
N PRO A 279 24.08 -13.02 -15.97
CA PRO A 279 25.27 -13.42 -15.25
C PRO A 279 26.28 -12.28 -15.35
N ALA A 280 26.66 -11.73 -14.20
CA ALA A 280 27.73 -10.75 -14.14
C ALA A 280 28.97 -11.35 -14.82
N ALA A 281 29.64 -10.58 -15.67
CA ALA A 281 30.94 -10.97 -16.17
C ALA A 281 31.82 -11.32 -14.97
N ALA A 282 32.52 -12.47 -15.04
CA ALA A 282 33.38 -12.92 -13.97
C ALA A 282 34.31 -11.78 -13.54
N CYS A 283 34.37 -11.50 -12.24
CA CYS A 283 35.31 -10.52 -11.70
C CYS A 283 36.71 -10.87 -12.23
N PRO A 284 37.49 -9.89 -12.74
CA PRO A 284 38.86 -10.16 -13.10
C PRO A 284 39.57 -10.74 -11.88
N THR A 285 40.28 -11.84 -12.07
CA THR A 285 41.04 -12.48 -11.00
C THR A 285 41.97 -11.43 -10.39
N PRO A 286 42.00 -11.27 -9.05
CA PRO A 286 42.97 -10.39 -8.42
C PRO A 286 44.36 -10.72 -8.94
N ALA A 287 45.11 -9.71 -9.39
CA ALA A 287 46.49 -9.92 -9.79
C ALA A 287 47.22 -10.61 -8.63
N PRO A 288 48.03 -11.66 -8.89
CA PRO A 288 48.74 -12.34 -7.82
C PRO A 288 49.55 -11.30 -7.04
N THR A 289 49.38 -11.31 -5.71
CA THR A 289 50.19 -10.49 -4.81
C THR A 289 51.66 -10.70 -5.20
N PRO A 290 52.42 -9.64 -5.54
CA PRO A 290 53.83 -9.80 -5.86
C PRO A 290 54.50 -10.50 -4.68
N THR A 291 55.01 -11.70 -4.93
CA THR A 291 55.78 -12.44 -3.93
C THR A 291 57.01 -11.59 -3.65
N MET A 292 57.13 -11.04 -2.43
CA MET A 292 58.40 -10.45 -2.02
C MET A 292 59.43 -11.58 -2.05
N ILE A 293 60.34 -11.53 -3.02
CA ILE A 293 61.55 -12.35 -3.00
C ILE A 293 62.33 -11.86 -1.76
N PRO A 294 62.65 -12.73 -0.79
CA PRO A 294 63.53 -12.35 0.31
C PRO A 294 64.83 -11.84 -0.28
N ASP A 295 65.20 -10.61 0.05
CA ASP A 295 66.49 -10.04 -0.34
C ASP A 295 67.59 -10.92 0.27
N ASP A 296 68.55 -11.33 -0.56
CA ASP A 296 69.64 -12.20 -0.15
C ASP A 296 70.39 -11.50 0.98
N THR A 297 70.28 -12.06 2.19
CA THR A 297 71.03 -11.56 3.35
C THR A 297 72.52 -11.64 3.02
N PRO A 298 73.28 -10.53 3.03
CA PRO A 298 74.69 -10.57 2.68
C PRO A 298 75.45 -11.45 3.66
N THR A 299 76.20 -12.41 3.10
CA THR A 299 77.06 -13.33 3.85
C THR A 299 78.15 -12.53 4.57
N PRO A 300 78.36 -12.72 5.90
CA PRO A 300 79.40 -12.00 6.62
C PRO A 300 80.79 -12.45 6.15
N THR A 301 81.59 -11.48 5.70
CA THR A 301 83.01 -11.65 5.39
C THR A 301 83.78 -12.01 6.67
N ALA A 302 84.53 -13.12 6.64
CA ALA A 302 85.41 -13.51 7.73
C ALA A 302 86.50 -12.44 7.97
N PRO A 303 86.86 -12.14 9.23
CA PRO A 303 87.98 -11.24 9.51
C PRO A 303 89.29 -11.95 9.18
N GLY A 304 90.14 -11.29 8.38
CA GLY A 304 91.48 -11.77 8.07
C GLY A 304 92.37 -11.79 9.31
N GLY A 305 93.06 -12.91 9.50
CA GLY A 305 94.07 -13.16 10.53
C GLY A 305 94.57 -14.59 10.47
#